data_AF-A0A0F9PCG9-F1
#
_entry.id   AF-A0A0F9PCG9-F1
#
_cell.length_a   1.000
_cell.length_b   1.000
_cell.length_c   1.000
_cell.angle_alpha   90.00
_cell.angle_beta   90.00
_cell.angle_gamma   90.00
#
_symmetry.space_group_name_H-M   'P 1'
#
loop_
_entity.id
_entity.type
_entity.pdbx_description
1 polymer ?
#
loop_
_entity_poly.entity_id
_entity_poly.type
_entity_poly.pdbx_seq_one_letter_code
_entity_poly.pdbx_strand_id
1 'polypeptide(L)'
;MRFEQELLLTSDIHLGSNLTRLPEFRQFLDNFIRNDNYQFVKKIVFLGDLLELMLNDISVIMNDNEIRQIFNLLRKISNTGVELHYILGNHDISFIGDFEDEKEFFQNTLATYNCNIFHSISQFASFSFQNGFIPFDNIGEIPKILLEPSREPQYLFVHGHQFDEPLIKPIEQLIWAKKIKDDQIWFKRLCDYLKNYCLNCYLRNQGKFLSAWKEFKEFYYKIDKSNLSHEEIFELWKFKEYLRLWLLKKKLNRYPLFFNSYINNMFFRARDFLISNNLLNFFSHIIFGHTHIPGVYKPLFSNANTTTFLVLVNTGAWQQGEYRPHITRLSATSGINIYPV
;
A
#
# COMPACT_ATOMS: atom_id res chain seq x y z
N MET A 1 22.50 3.06 -28.62
CA MET A 1 22.98 2.43 -27.36
C MET A 1 21.75 1.89 -26.66
N ARG A 2 21.71 0.59 -26.34
CA ARG A 2 20.49 -0.12 -25.94
C ARG A 2 20.20 0.06 -24.44
N PHE A 3 18.93 0.31 -24.17
CA PHE A 3 18.28 0.52 -22.89
C PHE A 3 18.38 -0.71 -21.96
N GLU A 4 19.34 -0.69 -21.04
CA GLU A 4 19.50 -1.73 -19.99
C GLU A 4 18.92 -1.29 -18.64
N GLN A 5 17.88 -0.45 -18.63
CA GLN A 5 17.16 -0.18 -17.40
C GLN A 5 16.02 -1.18 -17.26
N GLU A 6 16.23 -2.13 -16.37
CA GLU A 6 15.14 -2.97 -15.90
C GLU A 6 14.68 -2.56 -14.51
N LEU A 7 13.36 -2.40 -14.43
CA LEU A 7 12.65 -1.99 -13.24
C LEU A 7 11.92 -3.20 -12.67
N LEU A 8 12.18 -3.51 -11.41
CA LEU A 8 11.41 -4.49 -10.66
C LEU A 8 10.38 -3.77 -9.78
N LEU A 9 9.13 -4.21 -9.81
CA LEU A 9 8.04 -3.62 -9.05
C LEU A 9 7.48 -4.64 -8.08
N THR A 10 7.25 -4.21 -6.84
CA THR A 10 6.56 -4.99 -5.81
C THR A 10 5.68 -4.07 -4.96
N SER A 11 4.67 -4.61 -4.29
CA SER A 11 3.65 -3.86 -3.53
C SER A 11 3.13 -4.73 -2.38
N ASP A 12 2.41 -4.12 -1.44
CA ASP A 12 1.59 -4.82 -0.43
C ASP A 12 2.38 -5.89 0.33
N ILE A 13 3.52 -5.48 0.90
CA ILE A 13 4.36 -6.34 1.73
C ILE A 13 3.85 -6.36 3.18
N HIS A 14 3.44 -5.20 3.70
CA HIS A 14 2.82 -5.01 5.02
C HIS A 14 3.67 -5.51 6.19
N LEU A 15 5.00 -5.30 6.17
CA LEU A 15 5.89 -5.69 7.25
C LEU A 15 5.39 -5.18 8.62
N GLY A 16 5.22 -6.08 9.57
CA GLY A 16 4.58 -5.81 10.88
C GLY A 16 3.15 -6.35 10.98
N SER A 17 2.52 -6.73 9.86
CA SER A 17 1.25 -7.46 9.87
C SER A 17 1.48 -8.93 10.24
N ASN A 18 0.58 -9.50 11.04
CA ASN A 18 0.56 -10.94 11.32
C ASN A 18 0.16 -11.78 10.09
N LEU A 19 -0.37 -11.13 9.05
CA LEU A 19 -0.69 -11.77 7.79
C LEU A 19 0.49 -11.76 6.81
N THR A 20 1.61 -11.09 7.10
CA THR A 20 2.70 -11.04 6.12
C THR A 20 3.39 -12.40 5.93
N ARG A 21 3.65 -12.75 4.68
CA ARG A 21 4.47 -13.90 4.24
C ARG A 21 5.95 -13.56 4.32
N LEU A 22 6.40 -13.30 5.55
CA LEU A 22 7.76 -12.81 5.83
C LEU A 22 8.84 -13.79 5.32
N PRO A 23 8.73 -15.11 5.55
CA PRO A 23 9.71 -16.08 5.04
C PRO A 23 9.83 -16.08 3.51
N GLU A 24 8.71 -16.01 2.80
CA GLU A 24 8.66 -16.00 1.34
C GLU A 24 9.27 -14.71 0.77
N PHE A 25 8.96 -13.56 1.38
CA PHE A 25 9.56 -12.28 0.96
C PHE A 25 11.07 -12.26 1.20
N ARG A 26 11.51 -12.75 2.37
CA ARG A 26 12.94 -12.90 2.67
C ARG A 26 13.63 -13.84 1.68
N GLN A 27 13.03 -15.00 1.39
CA GLN A 27 13.56 -15.95 0.42
C GLN A 27 13.68 -15.33 -0.97
N PHE A 28 12.70 -14.53 -1.38
CA PHE A 28 12.76 -13.78 -2.63
C PHE A 28 13.96 -12.83 -2.67
N LEU A 29 14.20 -12.04 -1.61
CA LEU A 29 15.36 -11.13 -1.55
C LEU A 29 16.70 -11.90 -1.54
N ASP A 30 16.78 -13.01 -0.82
CA ASP A 30 17.95 -13.89 -0.84
C ASP A 30 18.21 -14.47 -2.24
N ASN A 31 17.16 -14.90 -2.94
CA ASN A 31 17.24 -15.37 -4.32
C ASN A 31 17.64 -14.25 -5.28
N PHE A 32 17.15 -13.03 -5.09
CA PHE A 32 17.52 -11.87 -5.88
C PHE A 32 19.04 -11.64 -5.85
N ILE A 33 19.65 -11.72 -4.66
CA ILE A 33 21.09 -11.52 -4.48
C ILE A 33 21.92 -12.63 -5.15
N ARG A 34 21.43 -13.87 -5.16
CA ARG A 34 22.21 -15.06 -5.58
C ARG A 34 22.00 -15.47 -7.04
N ASN A 35 20.92 -15.02 -7.67
CA ASN A 35 20.52 -15.50 -8.98
C ASN A 35 20.94 -14.51 -10.07
N ASP A 36 21.72 -15.00 -11.04
CA ASP A 36 22.24 -14.19 -12.16
C ASP A 36 21.12 -13.58 -13.02
N ASN A 37 19.91 -14.14 -12.96
CA ASN A 37 18.71 -13.60 -13.58
C ASN A 37 18.24 -12.26 -13.01
N TYR A 38 18.94 -11.65 -12.04
CA TYR A 38 18.62 -10.31 -11.55
C TYR A 38 19.75 -9.29 -11.75
N GLN A 39 20.88 -9.68 -12.35
CA GLN A 39 22.05 -8.79 -12.51
C GLN A 39 21.79 -7.54 -13.37
N PHE A 40 20.80 -7.62 -14.27
CA PHE A 40 20.37 -6.51 -15.13
C PHE A 40 19.39 -5.55 -14.44
N VAL A 41 18.83 -5.92 -13.28
CA VAL A 41 17.92 -5.05 -12.53
C VAL A 41 18.72 -3.91 -11.94
N LYS A 42 18.36 -2.67 -12.30
CA LYS A 42 19.03 -1.47 -11.78
C LYS A 42 18.19 -0.72 -10.76
N LYS A 43 16.89 -0.97 -10.73
CA LYS A 43 15.94 -0.29 -9.85
C LYS A 43 14.91 -1.28 -9.32
N ILE A 44 14.61 -1.22 -8.03
CA ILE A 44 13.45 -1.86 -7.40
C ILE A 44 12.54 -0.75 -6.88
N VAL A 45 11.27 -0.80 -7.27
CA VAL A 45 10.25 0.12 -6.77
C VAL A 45 9.29 -0.64 -5.87
N PHE A 46 9.25 -0.21 -4.61
CA PHE A 46 8.21 -0.57 -3.67
C PHE A 46 7.03 0.37 -3.91
N LEU A 47 5.96 -0.16 -4.47
CA LEU A 47 4.74 0.58 -4.76
C LEU A 47 3.82 0.48 -3.55
N GLY A 48 4.16 1.16 -2.47
CA GLY A 48 3.35 1.28 -1.26
C GLY A 48 3.15 0.02 -0.44
N ASP A 49 2.62 0.25 0.75
CA ASP A 49 2.29 -0.72 1.78
C ASP A 49 3.47 -1.66 2.07
N LEU A 50 4.68 -1.10 2.22
CA LEU A 50 5.83 -1.88 2.67
C LEU A 50 5.70 -2.20 4.16
N LEU A 51 5.18 -1.26 4.95
CA LEU A 51 5.07 -1.34 6.41
C LEU A 51 3.60 -1.29 6.84
N GLU A 52 3.25 -2.03 7.88
CA GLU A 52 1.92 -2.00 8.48
C GLU A 52 1.89 -1.00 9.65
N LEU A 53 2.12 0.29 9.35
CA LEU A 53 2.12 1.39 10.33
C LEU A 53 0.70 1.78 10.74
N MET A 54 -0.28 1.39 9.94
CA MET A 54 -1.67 1.38 10.34
C MET A 54 -1.84 0.60 11.66
N LEU A 55 -1.45 -0.69 11.71
CA LEU A 55 -1.64 -1.49 12.92
C LEU A 55 -0.52 -1.34 13.96
N ASN A 56 0.68 -0.93 13.57
CA ASN A 56 1.83 -0.99 14.47
C ASN A 56 2.55 0.35 14.59
N ASP A 57 3.23 0.54 15.73
CA ASP A 57 4.22 1.61 15.83
C ASP A 57 5.48 1.18 15.06
N ILE A 58 6.10 2.11 14.35
CA ILE A 58 7.35 1.85 13.62
C ILE A 58 8.46 1.29 14.51
N SER A 59 8.57 1.71 15.77
CA SER A 59 9.52 1.15 16.73
C SER A 59 9.25 -0.34 17.00
N VAL A 60 7.97 -0.75 17.04
CA VAL A 60 7.60 -2.15 17.21
C VAL A 60 8.00 -2.95 15.98
N ILE A 61 7.72 -2.42 14.78
CA ILE A 61 8.11 -3.05 13.51
C ILE A 61 9.63 -3.18 13.42
N MET A 62 10.37 -2.11 13.71
CA MET A 62 11.82 -2.06 13.53
C MET A 62 12.60 -2.80 14.62
N ASN A 63 11.98 -3.10 15.76
CA ASN A 63 12.57 -3.97 16.79
C ASN A 63 12.39 -5.47 16.49
N ASP A 64 11.60 -5.84 15.48
CA ASP A 64 11.46 -7.23 15.05
C ASP A 64 12.72 -7.70 14.30
N ASN A 65 13.33 -8.78 14.78
CA ASN A 65 14.60 -9.30 14.23
C ASN A 65 14.47 -9.84 12.80
N GLU A 66 13.32 -10.38 12.40
CA GLU A 66 13.12 -10.88 11.04
C GLU A 66 12.92 -9.71 10.06
N ILE A 67 12.21 -8.67 10.48
CA ILE A 67 12.04 -7.44 9.68
C ILE A 67 13.40 -6.72 9.52
N ARG A 68 14.21 -6.64 10.57
CA ARG A 68 15.58 -6.10 10.46
C ARG A 68 16.45 -6.91 9.49
N GLN A 69 16.28 -8.23 9.45
CA GLN A 69 16.97 -9.07 8.47
C GLN A 69 16.53 -8.76 7.04
N ILE A 70 15.25 -8.47 6.79
CA ILE A 70 14.77 -7.98 5.50
C ILE A 70 15.44 -6.65 5.11
N PHE A 71 15.48 -5.66 6.00
CA PHE A 71 16.18 -4.40 5.72
C PHE A 71 17.69 -4.59 5.46
N ASN A 72 18.33 -5.54 6.13
CA ASN A 72 19.72 -5.90 5.86
C ASN A 72 19.90 -6.52 4.47
N LEU A 73 18.97 -7.36 4.00
CA LEU A 73 18.98 -7.90 2.64
C LEU A 73 18.77 -6.80 1.60
N LEU A 74 17.79 -5.90 1.82
CA LEU A 74 17.56 -4.76 0.96
C LEU A 74 18.79 -3.84 0.89
N ARG A 75 19.47 -3.59 2.02
CA ARG A 75 20.74 -2.86 2.04
C ARG A 75 21.82 -3.56 1.21
N LYS A 76 21.95 -4.89 1.33
CA LYS A 76 22.90 -5.67 0.52
C LYS A 76 22.61 -5.50 -0.97
N ILE A 77 21.34 -5.55 -1.37
CA ILE A 77 20.90 -5.30 -2.75
C ILE A 77 21.26 -3.87 -3.17
N SER A 78 21.01 -2.87 -2.32
CA SER A 78 21.37 -1.49 -2.64
C SER A 78 22.88 -1.30 -2.83
N ASN A 79 23.68 -1.95 -2.00
CA ASN A 79 25.14 -1.92 -2.08
C ASN A 79 25.70 -2.56 -3.36
N THR A 80 24.93 -3.35 -4.12
CA THR A 80 25.34 -3.84 -5.45
C THR A 80 25.07 -2.82 -6.57
N GLY A 81 24.66 -1.60 -6.23
CA GLY A 81 24.33 -0.54 -7.18
C GLY A 81 22.89 -0.57 -7.68
N VAL A 82 22.00 -1.32 -7.03
CA VAL A 82 20.56 -1.30 -7.31
C VAL A 82 19.91 -0.15 -6.55
N GLU A 83 19.20 0.72 -7.24
CA GLU A 83 18.47 1.81 -6.61
C GLU A 83 17.13 1.29 -6.04
N LEU A 84 16.87 1.60 -4.77
CA LEU A 84 15.60 1.27 -4.13
C LEU A 84 14.73 2.53 -4.08
N HIS A 85 13.61 2.51 -4.79
CA HIS A 85 12.64 3.61 -4.77
C HIS A 85 11.39 3.17 -4.02
N TYR A 86 10.79 4.10 -3.29
CA TYR A 86 9.61 3.81 -2.50
C TYR A 86 8.51 4.83 -2.75
N ILE A 87 7.37 4.35 -3.22
CA ILE A 87 6.14 5.12 -3.34
C ILE A 87 5.31 4.85 -2.09
N LEU A 88 4.91 5.87 -1.34
CA LEU A 88 4.17 5.66 -0.10
C LEU A 88 2.75 5.13 -0.36
N GLY A 89 2.37 4.12 0.41
CA GLY A 89 1.02 3.57 0.49
C GLY A 89 0.27 4.04 1.72
N ASN A 90 -0.95 3.53 1.90
CA ASN A 90 -1.85 3.95 2.97
C ASN A 90 -1.64 3.24 4.28
N HIS A 91 -0.94 2.13 4.26
CA HIS A 91 -0.51 1.48 5.48
C HIS A 91 0.78 2.09 6.03
N ASP A 92 1.47 2.93 5.25
CA ASP A 92 2.78 3.48 5.58
C ASP A 92 2.74 4.84 6.26
N ILE A 93 1.72 5.65 5.98
CA ILE A 93 1.53 6.96 6.62
C ILE A 93 0.06 7.19 6.96
N SER A 94 -0.19 7.97 8.02
CA SER A 94 -1.54 8.18 8.54
C SER A 94 -2.42 9.04 7.63
N PHE A 95 -1.83 9.82 6.73
CA PHE A 95 -2.44 10.85 5.88
C PHE A 95 -3.45 11.74 6.63
N ILE A 96 -3.20 12.06 7.90
CA ILE A 96 -4.06 12.97 8.67
C ILE A 96 -3.44 14.37 8.75
N GLY A 97 -2.12 14.47 8.58
CA GLY A 97 -1.35 15.71 8.49
C GLY A 97 -1.01 16.14 7.07
N ASP A 98 -0.11 17.12 6.98
CA ASP A 98 0.56 17.49 5.73
C ASP A 98 1.44 16.34 5.24
N PHE A 99 1.45 16.09 3.94
CA PHE A 99 2.19 14.97 3.36
C PHE A 99 3.71 15.13 3.55
N GLU A 100 4.23 16.35 3.42
CA GLU A 100 5.66 16.60 3.57
C GLU A 100 6.11 16.30 4.99
N ASP A 101 5.33 16.74 5.99
CA ASP A 101 5.60 16.48 7.40
C ASP A 101 5.60 14.97 7.70
N GLU A 102 4.61 14.22 7.20
CA GLU A 102 4.51 12.77 7.42
C GLU A 102 5.64 12.00 6.72
N LYS A 103 6.01 12.42 5.51
CA LYS A 103 7.14 11.86 4.76
C LYS A 103 8.47 12.13 5.45
N GLU A 104 8.69 13.36 5.92
CA GLU A 104 9.91 13.73 6.66
C GLU A 104 10.01 12.92 7.96
N PHE A 105 8.92 12.84 8.73
CA PHE A 105 8.85 12.03 9.93
C PHE A 105 9.18 10.56 9.63
N PHE A 106 8.60 10.01 8.57
CA PHE A 106 8.85 8.64 8.14
C PHE A 106 10.33 8.41 7.80
N GLN A 107 10.94 9.31 7.02
CA GLN A 107 12.37 9.25 6.66
C GLN A 107 13.29 9.35 7.88
N ASN A 108 13.03 10.29 8.78
CA ASN A 108 13.78 10.48 10.01
C ASN A 108 13.71 9.23 10.90
N THR A 109 12.54 8.61 10.92
CA THR A 109 12.35 7.38 11.67
C THR A 109 13.13 6.22 11.06
N LEU A 110 13.05 6.01 9.75
CA LEU A 110 13.88 5.01 9.07
C LEU A 110 15.37 5.25 9.34
N ALA A 111 15.84 6.50 9.33
CA ALA A 111 17.22 6.82 9.64
C ALA A 111 17.62 6.42 11.07
N THR A 112 16.74 6.67 12.04
CA THR A 112 16.94 6.29 13.46
C THR A 112 17.19 4.79 13.62
N TYR A 113 16.49 3.95 12.85
CA TYR A 113 16.66 2.50 12.86
C TYR A 113 17.72 1.99 11.88
N ASN A 114 18.51 2.87 11.27
CA ASN A 114 19.47 2.52 10.22
C ASN A 114 18.76 1.73 9.10
N CYS A 115 17.62 2.23 8.65
CA CYS A 115 16.78 1.68 7.59
C CYS A 115 16.53 2.70 6.45
N ASN A 116 17.24 3.84 6.48
CA ASN A 116 17.25 4.81 5.37
C ASN A 116 18.11 4.27 4.21
N ILE A 117 17.54 3.35 3.44
CA ILE A 117 18.19 2.65 2.32
C ILE A 117 17.59 3.02 0.96
N PHE A 118 16.55 3.85 0.95
CA PHE A 118 15.84 4.23 -0.26
C PHE A 118 16.55 5.40 -0.93
N HIS A 119 16.77 5.27 -2.24
CA HIS A 119 17.26 6.34 -3.08
C HIS A 119 16.23 7.47 -3.17
N SER A 120 14.94 7.14 -3.21
CA SER A 120 13.86 8.12 -3.12
C SER A 120 12.67 7.56 -2.37
N ILE A 121 11.97 8.44 -1.65
CA ILE A 121 10.64 8.20 -1.10
C ILE A 121 9.74 9.31 -1.64
N SER A 122 8.61 8.95 -2.24
CA SER A 122 7.70 9.94 -2.84
C SER A 122 6.24 9.50 -2.85
N GLN A 123 5.34 10.44 -3.14
CA GLN A 123 3.92 10.15 -3.30
C GLN A 123 3.60 9.49 -4.65
N PHE A 124 4.33 9.89 -5.70
CA PHE A 124 4.14 9.44 -7.07
C PHE A 124 5.51 9.23 -7.74
N ALA A 125 5.50 8.58 -8.90
CA ALA A 125 6.63 8.63 -9.81
C ALA A 125 6.20 8.46 -11.26
N SER A 126 7.02 8.99 -12.17
CA SER A 126 6.94 8.71 -13.61
C SER A 126 8.12 7.85 -14.03
N PHE A 127 7.93 7.05 -15.06
CA PHE A 127 9.02 6.33 -15.70
C PHE A 127 8.86 6.32 -17.22
N SER A 128 9.97 6.52 -17.91
CA SER A 128 10.13 6.16 -19.32
C SER A 128 11.54 5.63 -19.53
N PHE A 129 11.75 4.84 -20.57
CA PHE A 129 13.08 4.30 -20.86
C PHE A 129 14.10 5.39 -21.21
N GLN A 130 13.63 6.49 -21.80
CA GLN A 130 14.46 7.66 -22.09
C GLN A 130 14.78 8.52 -20.86
N ASN A 131 13.80 8.82 -20.02
CA ASN A 131 13.95 9.78 -18.92
C ASN A 131 14.28 9.11 -17.57
N GLY A 132 14.22 7.78 -17.50
CA GLY A 132 14.42 7.03 -16.27
C GLY A 132 13.25 7.19 -15.30
N PHE A 133 13.52 6.94 -14.03
CA PHE A 133 12.53 7.01 -12.94
C PHE A 133 12.59 8.39 -12.28
N ILE A 134 11.47 9.09 -12.22
CA ILE A 134 11.37 10.45 -11.68
C ILE A 134 10.33 10.45 -10.55
N PRO A 135 10.76 10.48 -9.28
CA PRO A 135 9.85 10.63 -8.14
C PRO A 135 9.31 12.07 -8.06
N PHE A 136 8.07 12.22 -7.59
CA PHE A 136 7.48 13.53 -7.32
C PHE A 136 6.35 13.42 -6.28
N ASP A 137 6.04 14.53 -5.63
CA ASP A 137 5.11 14.57 -4.49
C ASP A 137 3.84 15.36 -4.80
N ASN A 138 3.87 16.25 -5.79
CA ASN A 138 2.72 17.01 -6.20
C ASN A 138 2.35 16.73 -7.66
N ILE A 139 1.08 16.40 -7.91
CA ILE A 139 0.57 16.14 -9.26
C ILE A 139 0.70 17.38 -10.18
N GLY A 140 0.69 18.59 -9.62
CA GLY A 140 0.99 19.83 -10.35
C GLY A 140 2.42 19.89 -10.91
N GLU A 141 3.31 18.98 -10.53
CA GLU A 141 4.65 18.84 -11.10
C GLU A 141 4.65 18.03 -12.40
N ILE A 142 3.61 17.23 -12.66
CA ILE A 142 3.52 16.37 -13.86
C ILE A 142 3.76 17.16 -15.16
N PRO A 143 3.14 18.34 -15.39
CA PRO A 143 3.41 19.13 -16.60
C PRO A 143 4.86 19.61 -16.74
N LYS A 144 5.61 19.71 -15.63
CA LYS A 144 7.03 20.10 -15.63
C LYS A 144 7.96 18.90 -15.86
N ILE A 145 7.54 17.72 -15.40
CA ILE A 145 8.28 16.46 -15.53
C ILE A 145 8.16 15.88 -16.95
N LEU A 146 6.99 16.05 -17.56
CA LEU A 146 6.69 15.49 -18.87
C LEU A 146 6.88 16.57 -19.93
N LEU A 147 8.16 16.72 -20.31
CA LEU A 147 8.60 17.81 -21.16
C LEU A 147 7.92 17.81 -22.54
N GLU A 148 7.62 16.64 -23.12
CA GLU A 148 6.89 16.52 -24.39
C GLU A 148 6.17 15.17 -24.52
N PRO A 149 5.11 15.08 -25.36
CA PRO A 149 4.53 13.80 -25.77
C PRO A 149 5.61 12.90 -26.37
N SER A 150 5.90 11.77 -25.70
CA SER A 150 6.87 10.79 -26.20
C SER A 150 6.17 9.72 -27.04
N ARG A 151 6.87 9.20 -28.05
CA ARG A 151 6.46 7.98 -28.75
C ARG A 151 6.72 6.73 -27.91
N GLU A 152 7.55 6.83 -26.88
CA GLU A 152 7.84 5.73 -25.96
C GLU A 152 6.76 5.62 -24.88
N PRO A 153 6.54 4.41 -24.33
CA PRO A 153 5.67 4.24 -23.19
C PRO A 153 6.10 5.10 -21.99
N GLN A 154 5.13 5.82 -21.41
CA GLN A 154 5.29 6.56 -20.17
C GLN A 154 4.38 5.94 -19.10
N TYR A 155 4.99 5.62 -17.96
CA TYR A 155 4.36 4.93 -16.84
C TYR A 155 4.17 5.90 -15.69
N LEU A 156 2.96 5.95 -15.13
CA LEU A 156 2.67 6.63 -13.88
C LEU A 156 2.51 5.60 -12.77
N PHE A 157 3.27 5.73 -11.68
CA PHE A 157 3.15 4.87 -10.50
C PHE A 157 2.31 5.54 -9.42
N VAL A 158 1.34 4.80 -8.91
CA VAL A 158 0.39 5.21 -7.87
C VAL A 158 0.11 4.06 -6.91
N HIS A 159 -0.34 4.34 -5.69
CA HIS A 159 -0.73 3.30 -4.74
C HIS A 159 -2.26 3.19 -4.57
N GLY A 160 -2.99 4.30 -4.62
CA GLY A 160 -4.46 4.35 -4.65
C GLY A 160 -5.05 5.35 -3.66
N HIS A 161 -4.52 5.39 -2.45
CA HIS A 161 -5.02 6.28 -1.39
C HIS A 161 -4.65 7.76 -1.57
N GLN A 162 -3.71 8.07 -2.49
CA GLN A 162 -3.44 9.45 -2.91
C GLN A 162 -4.71 10.16 -3.43
N PHE A 163 -5.74 9.40 -3.82
CA PHE A 163 -6.98 9.91 -4.40
C PHE A 163 -8.20 9.70 -3.50
N ASP A 164 -7.99 9.25 -2.27
CA ASP A 164 -9.09 9.05 -1.32
C ASP A 164 -9.49 10.35 -0.63
N GLU A 165 -10.78 10.63 -0.63
CA GLU A 165 -11.35 11.71 0.18
C GLU A 165 -11.00 11.47 1.66
N PRO A 166 -10.53 12.50 2.39
CA PRO A 166 -10.25 12.40 3.82
C PRO A 166 -11.41 11.84 4.66
N LEU A 167 -12.65 12.04 4.21
CA LEU A 167 -13.88 11.55 4.84
C LEU A 167 -14.12 10.04 4.70
N ILE A 168 -13.43 9.40 3.76
CA ILE A 168 -13.54 7.96 3.46
C ILE A 168 -12.35 7.16 4.01
N LYS A 169 -11.33 7.86 4.53
CA LYS A 169 -10.23 7.23 5.26
C LYS A 169 -10.79 6.35 6.38
N PRO A 170 -10.25 5.14 6.59
CA PRO A 170 -10.70 4.25 7.66
C PRO A 170 -10.79 5.05 8.96
N ILE A 171 -11.94 5.04 9.63
CA ILE A 171 -12.13 5.74 10.92
C ILE A 171 -11.05 5.29 11.92
N GLU A 172 -10.47 4.10 11.74
CA GLU A 172 -9.28 3.64 12.44
C GLU A 172 -8.10 4.60 12.29
N GLN A 173 -7.77 5.09 11.08
CA GLN A 173 -6.70 6.07 10.89
C GLN A 173 -7.01 7.36 11.66
N LEU A 174 -8.28 7.82 11.65
CA LEU A 174 -8.72 9.00 12.41
C LEU A 174 -8.63 8.80 13.93
N ILE A 175 -8.94 7.60 14.43
CA ILE A 175 -8.79 7.25 15.85
C ILE A 175 -7.31 7.12 16.21
N TRP A 176 -6.50 6.51 15.34
CA TRP A 176 -5.09 6.25 15.58
C TRP A 176 -4.26 7.53 15.51
N ALA A 177 -4.31 8.29 14.41
CA ALA A 177 -3.43 9.43 14.20
C ALA A 177 -3.82 10.68 15.01
N LYS A 178 -5.11 10.85 15.38
CA LYS A 178 -5.51 12.02 16.18
C LYS A 178 -5.40 11.81 17.69
N LYS A 179 -5.36 10.56 18.18
CA LYS A 179 -5.73 10.32 19.59
C LYS A 179 -4.93 9.28 20.34
N ILE A 180 -4.27 8.33 19.67
CA ILE A 180 -3.39 7.38 20.37
C ILE A 180 -1.99 7.97 20.32
N LYS A 181 -1.54 8.57 21.41
CA LYS A 181 -0.17 9.07 21.56
C LYS A 181 0.81 7.90 21.70
N ASP A 182 2.09 8.13 21.37
CA ASP A 182 3.15 7.11 21.39
C ASP A 182 3.28 6.36 22.74
N ASP A 183 2.83 6.95 23.85
CA ASP A 183 2.83 6.35 25.18
C ASP A 183 1.64 5.41 25.46
N GLN A 184 0.63 5.38 24.59
CA GLN A 184 -0.59 4.57 24.76
C GLN A 184 -0.51 3.19 24.08
N ILE A 185 0.67 2.57 24.12
CA ILE A 185 0.98 1.27 23.49
C ILE A 185 -0.03 0.18 23.90
N TRP A 186 -0.43 0.16 25.18
CA TRP A 186 -1.40 -0.81 25.68
C TRP A 186 -2.79 -0.65 25.06
N PHE A 187 -3.26 0.59 24.92
CA PHE A 187 -4.55 0.87 24.32
C PHE A 187 -4.57 0.51 22.83
N LYS A 188 -3.49 0.82 22.10
CA LYS A 188 -3.31 0.41 20.69
C LYS A 188 -3.39 -1.10 20.53
N ARG A 189 -2.56 -1.84 21.29
CA ARG A 189 -2.55 -3.31 21.29
C ARG A 189 -3.91 -3.91 21.61
N LEU A 190 -4.65 -3.31 22.55
CA LEU A 190 -6.01 -3.75 22.86
C LEU A 190 -6.97 -3.54 21.68
N CYS A 191 -6.88 -2.42 20.97
CA CYS A 191 -7.67 -2.15 19.78
C CYS A 191 -7.35 -3.13 18.64
N ASP A 192 -6.07 -3.39 18.36
CA ASP A 192 -5.66 -4.36 17.34
C ASP A 192 -6.13 -5.77 17.68
N TYR A 193 -5.97 -6.16 18.94
CA TYR A 193 -6.47 -7.43 19.44
C TYR A 193 -8.00 -7.56 19.29
N LEU A 194 -8.75 -6.51 19.64
CA LEU A 194 -10.20 -6.45 19.44
C LEU A 194 -10.59 -6.56 17.97
N LYS A 195 -9.90 -5.86 17.06
CA LYS A 195 -10.15 -5.93 15.61
C LYS A 195 -9.92 -7.35 15.09
N ASN A 196 -8.80 -7.96 15.45
CA ASN A 196 -8.48 -9.35 15.07
C ASN A 196 -9.48 -10.35 15.65
N TYR A 197 -9.86 -10.20 16.91
CA TYR A 197 -10.88 -11.05 17.54
C TYR A 197 -12.24 -10.90 16.85
N CYS A 198 -12.64 -9.67 16.52
CA CYS A 198 -13.87 -9.36 15.78
C CYS A 198 -13.90 -10.05 14.40
N LEU A 199 -12.78 -9.99 13.67
CA LEU A 199 -12.61 -10.71 12.40
C LEU A 199 -12.71 -12.23 12.60
N ASN A 200 -12.06 -12.78 13.62
CA ASN A 200 -12.11 -14.21 13.93
C ASN A 200 -13.51 -14.69 14.30
N CYS A 201 -14.29 -13.89 15.04
CA CYS A 201 -15.71 -14.16 15.26
C CYS A 201 -16.47 -14.19 13.93
N TYR A 202 -16.21 -13.23 13.03
CA TYR A 202 -16.84 -13.20 11.72
C TYR A 202 -16.53 -14.45 10.89
N LEU A 203 -15.27 -14.87 10.84
CA LEU A 203 -14.84 -16.06 10.11
C LEU A 203 -15.42 -17.35 10.70
N ARG A 204 -15.34 -17.55 12.02
CA ARG A 204 -15.91 -18.73 12.71
C ARG A 204 -17.41 -18.86 12.53
N ASN A 205 -18.12 -17.73 12.50
CA ASN A 205 -19.55 -17.69 12.22
C ASN A 205 -19.88 -17.70 10.72
N GLN A 206 -18.94 -18.11 9.86
CA GLN A 206 -19.11 -18.22 8.41
C GLN A 206 -19.62 -16.92 7.78
N GLY A 207 -19.22 -15.77 8.33
CA GLY A 207 -19.62 -14.42 7.94
C GLY A 207 -21.05 -14.01 8.28
N LYS A 208 -21.73 -14.74 9.19
CA LYS A 208 -23.03 -14.33 9.74
C LYS A 208 -22.83 -13.19 10.74
N PHE A 209 -23.14 -11.96 10.31
CA PHE A 209 -22.95 -10.73 11.09
C PHE A 209 -23.52 -10.78 12.52
N LEU A 210 -24.80 -11.17 12.69
CA LEU A 210 -25.45 -11.12 14.01
C LEU A 210 -24.78 -12.06 15.01
N SER A 211 -24.45 -13.28 14.59
CA SER A 211 -23.76 -14.26 15.43
C SER A 211 -22.35 -13.80 15.79
N ALA A 212 -21.59 -13.33 14.79
CA ALA A 212 -20.25 -12.80 14.99
C ALA A 212 -20.23 -11.59 15.93
N TRP A 213 -21.16 -10.65 15.75
CA TRP A 213 -21.27 -9.46 16.57
C TRP A 213 -21.69 -9.77 18.00
N LYS A 214 -22.61 -10.73 18.20
CA LYS A 214 -23.01 -11.17 19.54
C LYS A 214 -21.82 -11.76 20.29
N GLU A 215 -21.07 -12.64 19.65
CA GLU A 215 -19.88 -13.26 20.23
C GLU A 215 -18.80 -12.23 20.56
N PHE A 216 -18.50 -11.31 19.63
CA PHE A 216 -17.57 -10.22 19.88
C PHE A 216 -18.02 -9.31 21.05
N LYS A 217 -19.32 -8.97 21.11
CA LYS A 217 -19.87 -8.13 22.17
C LYS A 217 -19.73 -8.80 23.54
N GLU A 218 -20.04 -10.09 23.64
CA GLU A 218 -19.84 -10.87 24.87
C GLU A 218 -18.37 -10.87 25.31
N PHE A 219 -17.44 -11.02 24.37
CA PHE A 219 -16.01 -10.93 24.64
C PHE A 219 -15.59 -9.53 25.11
N TYR A 220 -16.01 -8.49 24.41
CA TYR A 220 -15.68 -7.09 24.72
C TYR A 220 -16.03 -6.71 26.16
N TYR A 221 -17.17 -7.18 26.68
CA TYR A 221 -17.58 -6.91 28.07
C TYR A 221 -16.76 -7.67 29.12
N LYS A 222 -16.11 -8.79 28.75
CA LYS A 222 -15.24 -9.56 29.65
C LYS A 222 -13.83 -8.98 29.77
N ILE A 223 -13.43 -8.12 28.84
CA ILE A 223 -12.11 -7.47 28.88
C ILE A 223 -12.02 -6.62 30.15
N ASP A 224 -10.97 -6.86 30.92
CA ASP A 224 -10.60 -6.00 32.04
C ASP A 224 -10.16 -4.63 31.51
N LYS A 225 -10.82 -3.58 32.00
CA LYS A 225 -10.59 -2.18 31.63
C LYS A 225 -10.04 -1.37 32.81
N SER A 226 -9.70 -2.04 33.91
CA SER A 226 -9.21 -1.41 35.15
C SER A 226 -7.95 -0.56 34.95
N ASN A 227 -7.11 -0.95 33.98
CA ASN A 227 -5.87 -0.25 33.65
C ASN A 227 -6.05 0.87 32.59
N LEU A 228 -7.28 1.14 32.15
CA LEU A 228 -7.56 2.19 31.17
C LEU A 228 -8.04 3.47 31.86
N SER A 229 -7.60 4.61 31.37
CA SER A 229 -8.15 5.91 31.74
C SER A 229 -9.61 6.06 31.27
N HIS A 230 -10.33 7.03 31.83
CA HIS A 230 -11.71 7.31 31.42
C HIS A 230 -11.81 7.72 29.93
N GLU A 231 -10.82 8.46 29.43
CA GLU A 231 -10.75 8.83 28.01
C GLU A 231 -10.55 7.60 27.11
N GLU A 232 -9.62 6.71 27.48
CA GLU A 232 -9.38 5.45 26.76
C GLU A 232 -10.61 4.54 26.76
N ILE A 233 -11.35 4.45 27.87
CA ILE A 233 -12.60 3.69 27.93
C ILE A 233 -13.64 4.26 26.95
N PHE A 234 -13.75 5.58 26.86
CA PHE A 234 -14.67 6.25 25.94
C PHE A 234 -14.26 6.02 24.48
N GLU A 235 -12.97 6.11 24.17
CA GLU A 235 -12.45 5.82 22.83
C GLU A 235 -12.59 4.33 22.47
N LEU A 236 -12.40 3.42 23.43
CA LEU A 236 -12.64 1.98 23.25
C LEU A 236 -14.10 1.70 22.86
N TRP A 237 -15.04 2.43 23.46
CA TRP A 237 -16.46 2.33 23.13
C TRP A 237 -16.76 2.80 21.71
N LYS A 238 -16.14 3.90 21.25
CA LYS A 238 -16.25 4.36 19.85
C LYS A 238 -15.66 3.34 18.90
N PHE A 239 -14.49 2.80 19.22
CA PHE A 239 -13.82 1.77 18.43
C PHE A 239 -14.68 0.50 18.31
N LYS A 240 -15.36 0.10 19.39
CA LYS A 240 -16.33 -0.99 19.38
C LYS A 240 -17.49 -0.70 18.41
N GLU A 241 -18.10 0.49 18.43
CA GLU A 241 -19.14 0.84 17.46
C GLU A 241 -18.61 0.91 16.02
N TYR A 242 -17.38 1.37 15.84
CA TYR A 242 -16.70 1.30 14.55
C TYR A 242 -16.60 -0.14 14.03
N LEU A 243 -16.12 -1.09 14.86
CA LEU A 243 -16.03 -2.51 14.49
C LEU A 243 -17.40 -3.12 14.12
N ARG A 244 -18.49 -2.66 14.75
CA ARG A 244 -19.85 -3.04 14.39
C ARG A 244 -20.18 -2.64 12.95
N LEU A 245 -19.92 -1.38 12.61
CA LEU A 245 -20.16 -0.84 11.27
C LEU A 245 -19.27 -1.52 10.24
N TRP A 246 -18.01 -1.79 10.60
CA TRP A 246 -17.06 -2.50 9.75
C TRP A 246 -17.53 -3.92 9.41
N LEU A 247 -17.96 -4.71 10.41
CA LEU A 247 -18.52 -6.04 10.17
C LEU A 247 -19.81 -5.99 9.35
N LEU A 248 -20.66 -4.99 9.58
CA LEU A 248 -21.87 -4.78 8.80
C LEU A 248 -21.51 -4.49 7.33
N LYS A 249 -20.51 -3.64 7.09
CA LYS A 249 -19.97 -3.37 5.74
C LYS A 249 -19.45 -4.65 5.10
N LYS A 250 -18.67 -5.48 5.80
CA LYS A 250 -18.20 -6.79 5.31
C LYS A 250 -19.36 -7.73 4.91
N LYS A 251 -20.46 -7.76 5.68
CA LYS A 251 -21.68 -8.48 5.31
C LYS A 251 -22.30 -7.94 4.02
N LEU A 252 -22.41 -6.61 3.89
CA LEU A 252 -22.94 -5.96 2.69
C LEU A 252 -22.04 -6.20 1.46
N ASN A 253 -20.72 -6.28 1.68
CA ASN A 253 -19.72 -6.52 0.65
C ASN A 253 -19.68 -7.96 0.12
N ARG A 254 -20.28 -8.94 0.83
CA ARG A 254 -20.52 -10.28 0.28
C ARG A 254 -21.57 -10.28 -0.83
N TYR A 255 -22.30 -9.18 -1.02
CA TYR A 255 -23.06 -8.94 -2.23
C TYR A 255 -22.14 -8.24 -3.25
N PRO A 256 -21.81 -8.90 -4.38
CA PRO A 256 -20.78 -8.44 -5.33
C PRO A 256 -20.98 -7.01 -5.85
N LEU A 257 -22.21 -6.50 -5.81
CA LEU A 257 -22.57 -5.17 -6.28
C LEU A 257 -21.87 -4.03 -5.51
N PHE A 258 -21.60 -4.20 -4.20
CA PHE A 258 -21.05 -3.12 -3.38
C PHE A 258 -19.51 -3.08 -3.32
N PHE A 259 -18.84 -4.23 -3.37
CA PHE A 259 -17.37 -4.27 -3.31
C PHE A 259 -16.73 -3.90 -4.65
N ASN A 260 -17.34 -4.31 -5.76
CA ASN A 260 -16.97 -3.78 -7.07
C ASN A 260 -17.13 -2.26 -7.09
N SER A 261 -18.18 -1.69 -6.48
CA SER A 261 -18.33 -0.23 -6.44
C SER A 261 -17.18 0.47 -5.72
N TYR A 262 -16.68 -0.01 -4.57
CA TYR A 262 -15.63 0.72 -3.83
C TYR A 262 -14.27 0.73 -4.55
N ILE A 263 -13.78 -0.44 -5.00
CA ILE A 263 -12.52 -0.55 -5.73
C ILE A 263 -12.63 0.19 -7.07
N ASN A 264 -13.77 0.06 -7.75
CA ASN A 264 -14.05 0.84 -8.94
C ASN A 264 -14.08 2.34 -8.61
N ASN A 265 -14.59 2.77 -7.46
CA ASN A 265 -14.66 4.19 -7.08
C ASN A 265 -13.28 4.80 -6.79
N MET A 266 -12.35 4.12 -6.11
CA MET A 266 -10.97 4.64 -5.92
C MET A 266 -10.26 4.81 -7.26
N PHE A 267 -10.36 3.79 -8.12
CA PHE A 267 -9.81 3.85 -9.47
C PHE A 267 -10.48 4.94 -10.32
N PHE A 268 -11.81 5.07 -10.25
CA PHE A 268 -12.54 6.12 -10.92
C PHE A 268 -12.18 7.49 -10.40
N ARG A 269 -11.88 7.66 -9.11
CA ARG A 269 -11.40 8.94 -8.56
C ARG A 269 -10.03 9.29 -9.08
N ALA A 270 -9.07 8.38 -9.04
CA ALA A 270 -7.74 8.58 -9.62
C ALA A 270 -7.86 8.95 -11.11
N ARG A 271 -8.70 8.22 -11.85
CA ARG A 271 -9.01 8.50 -13.26
C ARG A 271 -9.67 9.86 -13.44
N ASP A 272 -10.75 10.15 -12.74
CA ASP A 272 -11.53 11.38 -12.90
C ASP A 272 -10.68 12.59 -12.52
N PHE A 273 -9.80 12.43 -11.52
CA PHE A 273 -8.80 13.42 -11.17
C PHE A 273 -7.78 13.64 -12.31
N LEU A 274 -7.19 12.57 -12.85
CA LEU A 274 -6.25 12.67 -13.98
C LEU A 274 -6.92 13.21 -15.26
N ILE A 275 -8.19 12.88 -15.51
CA ILE A 275 -8.98 13.41 -16.64
C ILE A 275 -9.29 14.88 -16.45
N SER A 276 -9.83 15.26 -15.29
CA SER A 276 -10.23 16.64 -15.01
C SER A 276 -9.05 17.61 -15.03
N ASN A 277 -7.85 17.11 -14.76
CA ASN A 277 -6.59 17.87 -14.88
C ASN A 277 -5.89 17.71 -16.23
N ASN A 278 -6.47 17.02 -17.22
CA ASN A 278 -5.88 16.76 -18.54
C ASN A 278 -4.50 16.05 -18.50
N LEU A 279 -4.28 15.22 -17.48
CA LEU A 279 -2.99 14.57 -17.21
C LEU A 279 -2.87 13.18 -17.84
N LEU A 280 -4.00 12.52 -18.15
CA LEU A 280 -3.99 11.20 -18.78
C LEU A 280 -3.25 11.17 -20.12
N ASN A 281 -3.27 12.28 -20.87
CA ASN A 281 -2.66 12.33 -22.19
C ASN A 281 -1.14 12.24 -22.18
N PHE A 282 -0.50 12.42 -21.01
CA PHE A 282 0.94 12.28 -20.91
C PHE A 282 1.38 10.83 -20.68
N PHE A 283 0.53 9.96 -20.17
CA PHE A 283 0.92 8.59 -19.82
C PHE A 283 0.29 7.56 -20.75
N SER A 284 1.07 6.56 -21.15
CA SER A 284 0.53 5.41 -21.88
C SER A 284 0.05 4.31 -20.94
N HIS A 285 0.57 4.27 -19.71
CA HIS A 285 0.21 3.30 -18.69
C HIS A 285 0.16 3.94 -17.29
N ILE A 286 -0.72 3.41 -16.45
CA ILE A 286 -0.77 3.71 -15.01
C ILE A 286 -0.64 2.38 -14.27
N ILE A 287 0.29 2.33 -13.32
CA ILE A 287 0.59 1.17 -12.50
C ILE A 287 0.19 1.46 -11.05
N PHE A 288 -0.77 0.66 -10.56
CA PHE A 288 -1.30 0.72 -9.20
C PHE A 288 -0.67 -0.38 -8.34
N GLY A 289 -0.22 -0.04 -7.13
CA GLY A 289 0.26 -1.04 -6.15
C GLY A 289 -0.86 -1.91 -5.55
N HIS A 290 -2.01 -1.32 -5.22
CA HIS A 290 -3.03 -1.96 -4.37
C HIS A 290 -4.01 -2.95 -5.06
N THR A 291 -4.08 -3.02 -6.40
CA THR A 291 -5.15 -3.77 -7.08
C THR A 291 -4.70 -5.16 -7.54
N HIS A 292 -5.17 -6.21 -6.86
CA HIS A 292 -4.73 -7.61 -7.07
C HIS A 292 -5.27 -8.35 -8.32
N ILE A 293 -5.67 -7.64 -9.39
CA ILE A 293 -6.24 -8.28 -10.59
C ILE A 293 -5.71 -7.62 -11.88
N PRO A 294 -5.13 -8.38 -12.83
CA PRO A 294 -4.67 -7.83 -14.08
C PRO A 294 -5.90 -7.54 -14.95
N GLY A 295 -6.08 -6.29 -15.37
CA GLY A 295 -7.23 -5.89 -16.17
C GLY A 295 -6.84 -4.87 -17.22
N VAL A 296 -7.22 -5.12 -18.48
CA VAL A 296 -7.22 -4.09 -19.52
C VAL A 296 -8.53 -3.32 -19.38
N TYR A 297 -8.45 -2.11 -18.85
CA TYR A 297 -9.65 -1.30 -18.64
C TYR A 297 -9.97 -0.43 -19.86
N LYS A 298 -11.16 -0.60 -20.43
CA LYS A 298 -11.72 0.32 -21.44
C LYS A 298 -12.64 1.34 -20.73
N PRO A 299 -12.47 2.65 -20.96
CA PRO A 299 -13.33 3.67 -20.36
C PRO A 299 -14.82 3.40 -20.61
N LEU A 300 -15.65 3.47 -19.56
CA LEU A 300 -17.12 3.33 -19.66
C LEU A 300 -17.78 4.47 -20.45
N PHE A 301 -17.16 5.64 -20.48
CA PHE A 301 -17.67 6.81 -21.21
C PHE A 301 -16.68 7.19 -22.30
N SER A 302 -16.70 6.44 -23.41
CA SER A 302 -16.01 6.89 -24.60
C SER A 302 -16.87 7.92 -25.33
N ASN A 303 -16.60 9.20 -25.15
CA ASN A 303 -16.97 10.15 -26.22
C ASN A 303 -16.20 9.71 -27.48
N ALA A 304 -16.79 9.83 -28.66
CA ALA A 304 -16.33 9.22 -29.93
C ALA A 304 -14.86 9.50 -30.33
N ASN A 305 -14.14 10.37 -29.60
CA ASN A 305 -12.74 10.73 -29.81
C ASN A 305 -11.82 10.45 -28.61
N THR A 306 -12.26 9.68 -27.60
CA THR A 306 -11.38 9.35 -26.45
C THR A 306 -10.50 8.14 -26.77
N THR A 307 -9.18 8.38 -26.78
CA THR A 307 -8.15 7.36 -26.92
C THR A 307 -8.33 6.27 -25.88
N THR A 308 -8.29 5.00 -26.31
CA THR A 308 -8.31 3.86 -25.40
C THR A 308 -6.97 3.76 -24.70
N PHE A 309 -6.91 3.96 -23.38
CA PHE A 309 -5.67 3.87 -22.60
C PHE A 309 -5.50 2.47 -22.01
N LEU A 310 -4.29 1.92 -22.08
CA LEU A 310 -3.96 0.63 -21.49
C LEU A 310 -3.54 0.85 -20.03
N VAL A 311 -4.43 0.53 -19.09
CA VAL A 311 -4.09 0.52 -17.66
C VAL A 311 -3.49 -0.84 -17.33
N LEU A 312 -2.32 -0.87 -16.70
CA LEU A 312 -1.64 -2.10 -16.29
C LEU A 312 -1.50 -2.09 -14.79
N VAL A 313 -2.24 -2.97 -14.16
CA VAL A 313 -2.37 -3.06 -12.71
C VAL A 313 -1.34 -4.05 -12.16
N ASN A 314 -0.65 -3.71 -11.07
CA ASN A 314 0.27 -4.63 -10.37
C ASN A 314 -0.51 -5.42 -9.31
N THR A 315 -0.40 -6.74 -9.33
CA THR A 315 -1.41 -7.63 -8.71
C THR A 315 -0.87 -8.52 -7.60
N GLY A 316 0.41 -8.41 -7.26
CA GLY A 316 1.05 -9.24 -6.24
C GLY A 316 0.83 -8.67 -4.84
N ALA A 317 0.42 -9.51 -3.89
CA ALA A 317 0.40 -9.19 -2.46
C ALA A 317 1.26 -10.21 -1.70
N TRP A 318 2.00 -9.75 -0.69
CA TRP A 318 2.74 -10.65 0.22
C TRP A 318 1.98 -10.93 1.52
N GLN A 319 0.67 -10.68 1.56
CA GLN A 319 -0.20 -11.06 2.68
C GLN A 319 -0.75 -12.50 2.52
N GLN A 320 -1.02 -13.17 3.64
CA GLN A 320 -1.70 -14.46 3.75
C GLN A 320 -3.18 -14.27 3.39
N GLY A 321 -3.66 -14.97 2.36
CA GLY A 321 -4.99 -14.74 1.79
C GLY A 321 -5.14 -15.26 0.36
N GLU A 322 -6.09 -14.68 -0.39
CA GLU A 322 -6.60 -15.20 -1.67
C GLU A 322 -5.61 -15.13 -2.86
N TYR A 323 -4.54 -14.31 -2.78
CA TYR A 323 -3.64 -14.08 -3.91
C TYR A 323 -2.23 -14.62 -3.65
N ARG A 324 -1.54 -15.05 -4.71
CA ARG A 324 -0.12 -15.40 -4.66
C ARG A 324 0.73 -14.14 -4.83
N PRO A 325 1.91 -14.03 -4.20
CA PRO A 325 2.84 -12.95 -4.47
C PRO A 325 3.25 -12.98 -5.95
N HIS A 326 3.35 -11.80 -6.55
CA HIS A 326 3.80 -11.59 -7.93
C HIS A 326 4.81 -10.47 -7.97
N ILE A 327 5.66 -10.51 -8.98
CA ILE A 327 6.61 -9.45 -9.29
C ILE A 327 6.35 -8.99 -10.72
N THR A 328 6.29 -7.67 -10.89
CA THR A 328 6.17 -7.06 -12.21
C THR A 328 7.54 -6.53 -12.65
N ARG A 329 7.96 -6.91 -13.85
CA ARG A 329 9.22 -6.50 -14.48
C ARG A 329 8.91 -5.62 -15.69
N LEU A 330 9.43 -4.39 -15.70
CA LEU A 330 9.42 -3.52 -16.87
C LEU A 330 10.78 -3.56 -17.56
N SER A 331 10.78 -3.88 -18.85
CA SER A 331 11.99 -3.95 -19.66
C SER A 331 11.74 -3.32 -21.03
N ALA A 332 12.72 -2.57 -21.54
CA ALA A 332 12.63 -1.95 -22.85
C ALA A 332 12.53 -2.97 -23.99
N THR A 333 13.06 -4.19 -23.76
CA THR A 333 13.13 -5.25 -24.78
C THR A 333 11.93 -6.18 -24.73
N SER A 334 11.46 -6.54 -23.52
CA SER A 334 10.39 -7.51 -23.33
C SER A 334 9.07 -6.90 -22.85
N GLY A 335 8.98 -5.58 -22.72
CA GLY A 335 7.78 -4.89 -22.23
C GLY A 335 7.49 -5.21 -20.76
N ILE A 336 6.20 -5.39 -20.44
CA ILE A 336 5.72 -5.67 -19.08
C ILE A 336 5.54 -7.18 -18.92
N ASN A 337 6.22 -7.76 -17.94
CA ASN A 337 6.11 -9.17 -17.61
C ASN A 337 5.74 -9.33 -16.13
N ILE A 338 4.77 -10.21 -15.83
CA ILE A 338 4.31 -10.50 -14.47
C ILE A 338 4.65 -11.96 -14.17
N TYR A 339 5.40 -12.19 -13.09
CA TYR A 339 5.84 -13.52 -12.69
C TYR A 339 5.27 -13.88 -11.32
N PRO A 340 4.79 -15.13 -11.10
CA PRO A 340 4.57 -15.63 -9.75
C PRO A 340 5.93 -15.77 -9.04
N VAL A 341 5.96 -15.49 -7.74
CA VAL A 341 7.14 -15.70 -6.88
C VAL A 341 7.21 -17.13 -6.38
#